data_AF-A0A355PT61-F1
#
_entry.id   AF-A0A355PT61-F1
#
_cell.length_a   1.000
_cell.length_b   1.000
_cell.length_c   1.000
_cell.angle_alpha   90.00
_cell.angle_beta   90.00
_cell.angle_gamma   90.00
#
_symmetry.space_group_name_H-M   'P 1'
#
loop_
_entity.id
_entity.type
_entity.pdbx_description
1 polymer ?
#
loop_
_entity_poly.entity_id
_entity_poly.type
_entity_poly.pdbx_seq_one_letter_code
_entity_poly.pdbx_strand_id
1 'polypeptide(L)'
;MERNDKCYQTYVQILKEELIHAMGCTEPIAIAYAAAAARELLGGMPDKVKVGVRDNIIKNVKSVVVPNTDGMRGIESAAVAGILGFHMYQNGQQFKGGEGIVTKGVEATIRNVGQLGREGMRQTDQEIVKIMMGDKGEQDT
;
A
#
# COMPACT_ATOMS: atom_id res chain seq x y z
N MET A 1 -23.49 -2.32 27.94
CA MET A 1 -24.33 -1.63 26.93
C MET A 1 -24.88 -2.69 25.99
N GLU A 2 -26.18 -2.74 25.78
CA GLU A 2 -26.80 -3.76 24.92
C GLU A 2 -26.57 -3.43 23.43
N ARG A 3 -26.52 -4.45 22.57
CA ARG A 3 -26.26 -4.26 21.13
C ARG A 3 -27.33 -3.43 20.41
N ASN A 4 -28.55 -3.37 20.95
CA ASN A 4 -29.63 -2.55 20.39
C ASN A 4 -29.64 -1.11 20.93
N ASP A 5 -28.72 -0.77 21.83
CA ASP A 5 -28.61 0.58 22.36
C ASP A 5 -28.23 1.58 21.27
N LYS A 6 -28.91 2.73 21.25
CA LYS A 6 -28.74 3.76 20.22
C LYS A 6 -27.30 4.31 20.21
N CYS A 7 -26.66 4.41 21.37
CA CYS A 7 -25.28 4.84 21.49
C CYS A 7 -24.31 3.77 20.98
N TYR A 8 -24.57 2.49 21.27
CA TYR A 8 -23.80 1.37 20.71
C TYR A 8 -23.85 1.37 19.18
N GLN A 9 -25.05 1.53 18.61
CA GLN A 9 -25.24 1.60 17.15
C GLN A 9 -24.53 2.80 16.53
N THR A 10 -24.59 3.98 17.17
CA THR A 10 -23.85 5.16 16.72
C THR A 10 -22.33 4.94 16.76
N TYR A 11 -21.79 4.30 17.81
CA TYR A 11 -20.36 3.99 17.88
C TYR A 11 -19.92 2.99 16.82
N VAL A 12 -20.72 1.94 16.59
CA VAL A 12 -20.45 1.00 15.49
C VAL A 12 -20.50 1.72 14.14
N GLN A 13 -21.43 2.65 13.95
CA GLN A 13 -21.52 3.42 12.71
C GLN A 13 -20.32 4.35 12.50
N ILE A 14 -19.90 5.08 13.53
CA ILE A 14 -18.67 5.90 13.49
C ILE A 14 -17.45 5.01 13.21
N LEU A 15 -17.32 3.87 13.90
CA LEU A 15 -16.22 2.95 13.66
C LEU A 15 -16.25 2.39 12.24
N LYS A 16 -17.42 2.12 11.65
CA LYS A 16 -17.53 1.69 10.24
C LYS A 16 -17.14 2.80 9.26
N GLU A 17 -17.46 4.05 9.57
CA GLU A 17 -17.10 5.21 8.76
C GLU A 17 -15.58 5.53 8.87
N GLU A 18 -14.98 5.28 10.03
CA GLU A 18 -13.59 5.66 10.35
C GLU A 18 -12.58 4.49 10.21
N LEU A 19 -13.01 3.23 10.27
CA LEU A 19 -12.14 2.05 10.10
C LEU A 19 -11.84 1.80 8.62
N ILE A 20 -10.95 2.61 8.08
CA ILE A 20 -10.34 2.36 6.78
C ILE A 20 -9.37 1.18 6.94
N HIS A 21 -9.59 0.11 6.18
CA HIS A 21 -8.64 -0.99 6.13
C HIS A 21 -7.32 -0.50 5.55
N ALA A 22 -6.26 -0.48 6.38
CA ALA A 22 -4.93 -0.13 5.92
C ALA A 22 -4.38 -1.29 5.07
N MET A 23 -4.59 -1.21 3.75
CA MET A 23 -3.78 -1.93 2.76
C MET A 23 -2.34 -1.43 2.99
N GLY A 24 -1.49 -2.17 3.68
CA GLY A 24 -0.22 -1.67 4.22
C GLY A 24 0.88 -1.35 3.19
N CYS A 25 0.53 -0.78 2.03
CA CYS A 25 1.41 -0.43 0.93
C CYS A 25 2.06 0.95 1.09
N THR A 26 1.53 1.84 1.92
CA THR A 26 2.04 3.22 2.09
C THR A 26 3.48 3.26 2.62
N GLU A 27 3.77 2.55 3.71
CA GLU A 27 5.11 2.51 4.29
C GLU A 27 6.13 1.80 3.40
N PRO A 28 5.84 0.62 2.80
CA PRO A 28 6.73 0.02 1.81
C PRO A 28 7.07 0.96 0.65
N ILE A 29 6.07 1.64 0.06
CA ILE A 29 6.29 2.55 -1.07
C ILE A 29 7.16 3.74 -0.64
N ALA A 30 6.90 4.33 0.53
CA ALA A 30 7.69 5.44 1.05
C ALA A 30 9.17 5.04 1.27
N ILE A 31 9.40 3.86 1.84
CA ILE A 31 10.75 3.32 2.06
C ILE A 31 11.45 3.05 0.72
N ALA A 32 10.77 2.41 -0.23
CA ALA A 32 11.30 2.13 -1.55
C ALA A 32 11.68 3.42 -2.29
N TYR A 33 10.80 4.42 -2.27
CA TYR A 33 11.07 5.72 -2.88
C TYR A 33 12.26 6.43 -2.23
N ALA A 34 12.32 6.47 -0.90
CA ALA A 34 13.45 7.06 -0.18
C ALA A 34 14.77 6.35 -0.50
N ALA A 35 14.76 5.02 -0.61
CA ALA A 35 15.94 4.24 -0.94
C ALA A 35 16.39 4.44 -2.41
N ALA A 36 15.44 4.56 -3.34
CA ALA A 36 15.71 4.91 -4.74
C ALA A 36 16.34 6.31 -4.87
N ALA A 37 15.78 7.31 -4.19
CA ALA A 37 16.30 8.67 -4.17
C ALA A 37 17.69 8.74 -3.49
N ALA A 38 17.89 8.02 -2.39
CA ALA A 38 19.20 7.95 -1.72
C ALA A 38 20.27 7.36 -2.65
N ARG A 39 19.92 6.33 -3.43
CA ARG A 39 20.81 5.76 -4.45
C ARG A 39 21.11 6.76 -5.57
N GLU A 40 20.10 7.46 -6.07
CA GLU A 40 20.27 8.50 -7.09
C GLU A 40 21.30 9.54 -6.62
N LEU A 41 21.13 10.05 -5.39
CA LEU A 41 22.04 11.02 -4.77
C LEU A 41 23.44 10.46 -4.54
N LEU A 42 23.56 9.16 -4.21
CA LEU A 42 24.84 8.48 -4.06
C LEU A 42 25.59 8.34 -5.39
N GLY A 43 24.87 8.25 -6.51
CA GLY A 43 25.45 8.09 -7.86
C GLY A 43 25.92 6.66 -8.17
N GLY A 44 25.67 5.68 -7.29
CA GLY A 44 26.16 4.32 -7.43
C GLY A 44 25.41 3.31 -6.56
N MET A 45 25.80 2.03 -6.66
CA MET A 45 25.24 0.98 -5.82
C MET A 45 25.78 1.11 -4.38
N PRO A 46 24.93 1.14 -3.34
CA PRO A 46 25.40 1.20 -1.97
C PRO A 46 25.97 -0.13 -1.50
N ASP A 47 27.15 -0.11 -0.86
CA ASP A 47 27.71 -1.30 -0.16
C ASP A 47 26.94 -1.64 1.13
N LYS A 48 26.35 -0.62 1.76
CA LYS A 48 25.60 -0.76 3.02
C LYS A 48 24.46 0.22 3.09
N VAL A 49 23.30 -0.29 3.53
CA VAL A 49 22.09 0.51 3.77
C VAL A 49 21.74 0.41 5.25
N LYS A 50 21.44 1.55 5.86
CA LYS A 50 20.86 1.62 7.22
C LYS A 50 19.58 2.43 7.14
N VAL A 51 18.46 1.81 7.52
CA VAL A 51 17.16 2.48 7.55
C VAL A 51 16.82 2.79 9.00
N GLY A 52 16.71 4.09 9.32
CA GLY A 52 16.25 4.57 10.61
C GLY A 52 14.76 4.89 10.55
N VAL A 53 13.98 4.30 11.45
CA VAL A 53 12.56 4.62 11.61
C VAL A 53 12.26 4.93 13.08
N ARG A 54 11.23 5.73 13.32
CA ARG A 54 10.74 6.02 14.68
C ARG A 54 10.17 4.75 15.31
N ASP A 55 10.57 4.48 16.55
CA ASP A 55 10.20 3.32 17.37
C ASP A 55 8.80 3.44 17.98
N ASN A 56 8.34 4.67 18.19
CA ASN A 56 7.04 4.97 18.80
C ASN A 56 5.85 4.94 17.83
N ILE A 57 6.01 4.37 16.64
CA ILE A 57 4.97 4.29 15.60
C ILE A 57 4.90 2.86 15.08
N ILE A 58 3.70 2.29 15.03
CA ILE A 58 3.45 0.97 14.43
C ILE A 58 3.91 0.98 12.97
N LYS A 59 4.67 -0.05 12.57
CA LYS A 59 5.20 -0.24 11.21
C LYS A 59 4.51 -1.41 10.53
N ASN A 60 3.41 -1.15 9.84
CA ASN A 60 2.63 -2.16 9.11
C ASN A 60 3.45 -2.81 7.98
N VAL A 61 4.45 -2.11 7.42
CA VAL A 61 5.43 -2.68 6.48
C VAL A 61 6.07 -3.99 6.98
N LYS A 62 6.18 -4.20 8.30
CA LYS A 62 6.73 -5.45 8.87
C LYS A 62 5.92 -6.68 8.49
N SER A 63 4.62 -6.51 8.25
CA SER A 63 3.67 -7.60 7.99
C SER A 63 3.24 -7.68 6.53
N VAL A 64 3.60 -6.70 5.69
CA VAL A 64 3.16 -6.65 4.28
C VAL A 64 4.18 -7.34 3.38
N VAL A 65 3.69 -8.20 2.48
CA VAL A 65 4.51 -8.79 1.42
C VAL A 65 4.82 -7.73 0.38
N VAL A 66 6.10 -7.57 0.06
CA VAL A 66 6.51 -6.70 -1.05
C VAL A 66 6.30 -7.49 -2.36
N PRO A 67 5.59 -6.94 -3.36
CA PRO A 67 5.40 -7.64 -4.62
C PRO A 67 6.73 -7.99 -5.30
N ASN A 68 6.79 -9.15 -5.97
CA ASN A 68 7.95 -9.62 -6.74
C ASN A 68 9.24 -9.82 -5.90
N THR A 69 9.11 -10.06 -4.60
CA THR A 69 10.24 -10.39 -3.71
C THR A 69 10.16 -11.81 -3.15
N ASP A 70 9.50 -12.73 -3.85
CA ASP A 70 9.37 -14.13 -3.42
C ASP A 70 8.82 -14.29 -1.98
N GLY A 71 7.82 -13.47 -1.65
CA GLY A 71 7.16 -13.49 -0.35
C GLY A 71 7.86 -12.71 0.77
N MET A 72 8.97 -12.02 0.49
CA MET A 72 9.66 -11.23 1.50
C MET A 72 8.80 -10.06 2.01
N ARG A 73 8.97 -9.73 3.29
CA ARG A 73 8.24 -8.71 4.03
C ARG A 73 9.20 -7.70 4.66
N GLY A 74 8.69 -6.57 5.13
CA GLY A 74 9.46 -5.67 5.98
C GLY A 74 10.26 -4.59 5.25
N ILE A 75 10.98 -3.82 6.05
CA ILE A 75 11.66 -2.57 5.67
C ILE A 75 12.80 -2.87 4.70
N GLU A 76 13.55 -3.93 4.96
CA GLU A 76 14.69 -4.37 4.17
C GLU A 76 14.26 -4.69 2.73
N SER A 77 13.19 -5.46 2.60
CA SER A 77 12.60 -5.84 1.32
C SER A 77 12.15 -4.63 0.52
N ALA A 78 11.48 -3.67 1.17
CA ALA A 78 11.04 -2.44 0.54
C ALA A 78 12.23 -1.55 0.10
N ALA A 79 13.24 -1.40 0.94
CA ALA A 79 14.42 -0.60 0.65
C ALA A 79 15.23 -1.18 -0.52
N VAL A 80 15.44 -2.50 -0.53
CA VAL A 80 16.13 -3.20 -1.62
C VAL A 80 15.34 -3.08 -2.92
N ALA A 81 14.01 -3.25 -2.88
CA ALA A 81 13.16 -3.07 -4.05
C ALA A 81 13.29 -1.66 -4.66
N GLY A 82 13.34 -0.62 -3.83
CA GLY A 82 13.57 0.76 -4.27
C GLY A 82 14.94 0.96 -4.93
N ILE A 83 16.01 0.50 -4.28
CA ILE A 83 17.38 0.56 -4.79
C ILE A 83 17.51 -0.15 -6.13
N LEU A 84 16.95 -1.36 -6.24
CA LEU A 84 16.97 -2.14 -7.48
C LEU A 84 16.07 -1.54 -8.56
N GLY A 85 14.92 -0.98 -8.19
CA GLY A 85 14.04 -0.27 -9.12
C GLY A 85 14.75 0.90 -9.80
N PHE A 86 15.54 1.68 -9.06
CA PHE A 86 16.36 2.73 -9.67
C PHE A 86 17.52 2.16 -10.49
N HIS A 87 18.08 1.00 -10.12
CA HIS A 87 19.04 0.30 -11.00
C HIS A 87 18.44 0.01 -12.36
N MET A 88 17.25 -0.58 -12.36
CA MET A 88 16.54 -0.99 -13.55
C MET A 88 16.24 0.24 -14.42
N TYR A 89 15.79 1.34 -13.81
CA TYR A 89 15.62 2.62 -14.47
C TYR A 89 16.90 3.10 -15.19
N GLN A 90 18.06 3.08 -14.52
CA GLN A 90 19.34 3.47 -15.14
C GLN A 90 19.72 2.60 -16.35
N ASN A 91 19.25 1.34 -16.37
CA ASN A 91 19.47 0.40 -17.46
C ASN A 91 18.33 0.41 -18.50
N GLY A 92 17.44 1.40 -18.47
CA GLY A 92 16.31 1.52 -19.40
C GLY A 92 15.18 0.51 -19.18
N GLN A 93 15.20 -0.23 -18.06
CA GLN A 93 14.17 -1.19 -17.66
C GLN A 93 13.12 -0.49 -16.81
N GLN A 94 12.28 0.32 -17.46
CA GLN A 94 11.17 1.02 -16.84
C GLN A 94 9.87 0.72 -17.57
N PHE A 95 8.75 0.89 -16.88
CA PHE A 95 7.45 0.87 -17.54
C PHE A 95 7.36 2.02 -18.54
N LYS A 96 6.82 1.72 -19.72
CA LYS A 96 6.56 2.67 -20.78
C LYS A 96 5.08 3.05 -20.78
N GLY A 97 4.78 4.23 -21.32
CA GLY A 97 3.39 4.66 -21.47
C GLY A 97 2.60 3.65 -22.30
N GLY A 98 1.47 3.20 -21.77
CA GLY A 98 0.64 2.13 -22.35
C GLY A 98 0.79 0.77 -21.66
N GLU A 99 1.73 0.62 -20.73
CA GLU A 99 1.88 -0.61 -19.94
C GLU A 99 1.08 -0.50 -18.62
N GLY A 100 0.04 -1.34 -18.50
CA GLY A 100 -0.82 -1.35 -17.32
C GLY A 100 -1.50 0.00 -17.09
N ILE A 101 -1.37 0.54 -15.87
CA ILE A 101 -1.92 1.85 -15.51
C ILE A 101 -0.96 3.02 -15.81
N VAL A 102 0.25 2.73 -16.32
CA VAL A 102 1.27 3.74 -16.62
C VAL A 102 0.96 4.41 -17.96
N THR A 103 0.90 5.73 -17.95
CA THR A 103 0.66 6.56 -19.13
C THR A 103 1.76 7.61 -19.29
N LYS A 104 1.87 8.21 -20.48
CA LYS A 104 2.90 9.22 -20.75
C LYS A 104 2.69 10.43 -19.83
N GLY A 105 3.66 10.64 -18.94
CA GLY A 105 3.64 11.71 -17.95
C GLY A 105 3.19 11.23 -16.57
N VAL A 106 3.90 11.70 -15.54
CA VAL A 106 3.66 11.31 -14.15
C VAL A 106 2.23 11.66 -13.70
N GLU A 107 1.75 12.85 -14.03
CA GLU A 107 0.40 13.33 -13.68
C GLU A 107 -0.73 12.47 -14.28
N ALA A 108 -0.54 11.97 -15.50
CA ALA A 108 -1.51 11.09 -16.12
C ALA A 108 -1.57 9.74 -15.39
N THR A 109 -0.40 9.20 -15.00
CA THR A 109 -0.32 7.97 -14.21
C THR A 109 -0.90 8.16 -12.80
N ILE A 110 -0.63 9.29 -12.14
CA ILE A 110 -1.21 9.63 -10.83
C ILE A 110 -2.72 9.68 -10.91
N ARG A 111 -3.29 10.29 -11.96
CA ARG A 111 -4.75 10.30 -12.17
C ARG A 111 -5.33 8.90 -12.33
N ASN A 112 -4.67 8.02 -13.09
CA ASN A 112 -5.10 6.63 -13.23
C ASN A 112 -5.07 5.87 -11.90
N VAL A 113 -4.01 6.05 -11.10
CA VAL A 113 -3.91 5.48 -9.75
C VAL A 113 -5.02 6.03 -8.85
N GLY A 114 -5.29 7.33 -8.92
CA GLY A 114 -6.37 7.97 -8.17
C GLY A 114 -7.75 7.46 -8.57
N GLN A 115 -7.99 7.23 -9.86
CA GLN A 115 -9.22 6.61 -10.35
C GLN A 115 -9.37 5.17 -9.85
N LEU A 116 -8.31 4.35 -9.95
CA LEU A 116 -8.31 2.99 -9.41
C LEU A 116 -8.62 2.98 -7.91
N GLY A 117 -8.00 3.90 -7.14
CA GLY A 117 -8.26 4.04 -5.72
C GLY A 117 -9.68 4.50 -5.40
N ARG A 118 -10.24 5.45 -6.15
CA ARG A 118 -11.58 6.00 -5.89
C ARG A 118 -12.71 5.09 -6.37
N GLU A 119 -12.59 4.58 -7.58
CA GLU A 119 -13.66 3.82 -8.25
C GLU A 119 -13.44 2.32 -8.11
N GLY A 120 -12.21 1.85 -8.33
CA GLY A 120 -11.87 0.42 -8.28
C GLY A 120 -11.95 -0.16 -6.88
N MET A 121 -11.53 0.58 -5.84
CA MET A 121 -11.60 0.09 -4.45
C MET A 121 -13.00 0.19 -3.84
N ARG A 122 -13.95 0.92 -4.47
CA ARG A 122 -15.29 1.10 -3.92
C ARG A 122 -16.02 -0.22 -3.66
N GLN A 123 -15.90 -1.18 -4.58
CA GLN A 123 -16.49 -2.51 -4.39
C GLN A 123 -15.75 -3.30 -3.30
N THR A 124 -14.42 -3.21 -3.26
CA THR A 124 -13.61 -3.83 -2.21
C THR A 124 -14.02 -3.33 -0.82
N ASP A 125 -14.22 -2.03 -0.67
CA ASP A 125 -14.67 -1.41 0.59
C ASP A 125 -16.06 -1.94 1.00
N GLN A 126 -16.98 -2.11 0.06
CA GLN A 126 -18.29 -2.70 0.34
C GLN A 126 -18.19 -4.15 0.81
N GLU A 127 -17.33 -4.96 0.19
CA GLU A 127 -17.12 -6.35 0.61
C GLU A 127 -16.46 -6.43 2.00
N ILE A 128 -15.50 -5.55 2.27
CA ILE A 128 -14.90 -5.40 3.59
C ILE A 128 -15.97 -5.10 4.65
N VAL A 129 -16.86 -4.14 4.39
CA VAL A 129 -17.94 -3.78 5.31
C VAL A 129 -18.89 -4.95 5.56
N LYS A 130 -19.25 -5.74 4.54
CA LYS A 130 -20.06 -6.95 4.71
C LYS A 130 -19.38 -7.98 5.61
N ILE A 131 -18.08 -8.24 5.37
CA ILE A 131 -17.28 -9.17 6.18
C ILE A 131 -17.26 -8.71 7.65
N MET A 132 -17.03 -7.41 7.90
CA MET A 132 -17.03 -6.85 9.25
C MET A 132 -18.38 -6.95 9.95
N MET A 133 -19.49 -6.81 9.20
CA MET A 133 -20.84 -6.89 9.74
C MET A 133 -21.30 -8.33 10.00
N GLY A 134 -20.57 -9.33 9.50
CA GLY A 134 -20.98 -10.72 9.60
C GLY A 134 -22.17 -11.05 8.71
N ASP A 135 -22.46 -10.22 7.70
CA ASP A 135 -23.46 -10.48 6.67
C ASP A 135 -22.90 -11.55 5.72
N LYS A 136 -22.86 -12.79 6.21
CA LYS A 136 -22.80 -13.95 5.33
C LYS A 136 -24.17 -14.01 4.67
N GLY A 137 -24.24 -13.65 3.39
CA GLY A 137 -25.46 -13.84 2.62
C GLY A 137 -25.99 -15.26 2.84
N GLU A 138 -27.31 -15.38 2.99
CA GLU A 138 -28.02 -16.65 2.97
C GLU A 138 -27.78 -17.36 1.64
N GLN A 139 -26.63 -18.03 1.50
CA GLN A 139 -26.33 -18.99 0.46
C GLN A 139 -25.39 -20.02 1.09
N ASP A 140 -26.01 -20.98 1.78
CA ASP A 140 -25.61 -22.38 1.77
C ASP A 140 -26.85 -23.15 2.26
N THR A 141 -27.68 -23.53 1.29
CA THR A 141 -28.72 -24.57 1.41
C THR A 141 -28.08 -25.93 1.68
#